data_AF-A0AAD9D8U0-F1
#
_entry.id   AF-A0AAD9D8U0-F1
#
_cell.length_a   1.000
_cell.length_b   1.000
_cell.length_c   1.000
_cell.angle_alpha   90.00
_cell.angle_beta   90.00
_cell.angle_gamma   90.00
#
_symmetry.space_group_name_H-M   'P 1'
#
loop_
_entity.id
_entity.type
_entity.pdbx_description
1 polymer ?
#
loop_
_entity_poly.entity_id
_entity_poly.type
_entity_poly.pdbx_seq_one_letter_code
_entity_poly.pdbx_strand_id
1 'polypeptide(L)'
;MQDNNASATAAFEDLRDDTILEALSHFDLSELDTIRQASKSLGRVSNIRKEFIHSKLIKGASVEILGLASERGQQINGRLAVVTGPINNGRYPLKIQHLTGEIERVSLKAQNINPFLKPEQEAKEKSRLAFINYSNDAKVREGHGRLLDQVLMTLRYAVNVMNGFSFYEGEWESFMRLPRSHNAVMMSNTQVFSLYRVKPSSAGYKLSGDKAILDSTVQSLVDFEDNAIEYFGKMAAYEKDGRGGKLIIRNFVRAMESWDTERISGEFWIARICKSGTVVVQKKEGSKFGEPELGNVYLVKGIGSQVGEQVPKSQMPILTRTTFLPLYDMLVYDGLMIMDNRFPMTPNLKKKINAHVEKAIREESLIYCGESAKKGLWNEEPPMHGKSDSGQEKEDEEEAIPYEPTPSQLNLAEQIMTFAKVKKYEGRKEGQAVLVVRKIDFSEEENPNHVVGMNWMYPHQNYGGYDMDYFYFREWPGYTLDELLPELLKKLKKMDEIPGLFWICEQSLVKPLKDTLNEAGDKLGLGSNERLIVEWYPPPSAEEEAYHSM
;
A
#
# COMPACT_ATOMS: atom_id res chain seq x y z
N MET A 1 -27.49 45.04 48.94
CA MET A 1 -26.75 43.91 48.30
C MET A 1 -27.29 42.52 48.72
N GLN A 2 -28.53 42.39 49.20
CA GLN A 2 -29.12 41.08 49.56
C GLN A 2 -30.29 40.65 48.66
N ASP A 3 -30.86 41.55 47.84
CA ASP A 3 -32.03 41.23 47.00
C ASP A 3 -31.72 40.65 45.61
N ASN A 4 -30.46 40.64 45.16
CA ASN A 4 -30.11 40.09 43.84
C ASN A 4 -29.88 38.56 43.84
N ASN A 5 -29.78 37.91 44.99
CA ASN A 5 -29.59 36.44 45.06
C ASN A 5 -30.91 35.66 44.98
N ALA A 6 -32.03 36.23 45.43
CA ALA A 6 -33.32 35.53 45.39
C ALA A 6 -33.85 35.38 43.95
N SER A 7 -33.64 36.40 43.11
CA SER A 7 -34.07 36.40 41.70
C SER A 7 -33.30 35.41 40.82
N ALA A 8 -32.02 35.18 41.10
CA ALA A 8 -31.22 34.19 40.37
C ALA A 8 -31.59 32.75 40.76
N THR A 9 -31.93 32.53 42.03
CA THR A 9 -32.36 31.21 42.52
C THR A 9 -33.73 30.80 41.94
N ALA A 10 -34.67 31.75 41.84
CA ALA A 10 -36.00 31.50 41.26
C ALA A 10 -35.97 31.21 39.74
N ALA A 11 -35.04 31.84 39.00
CA ALA A 11 -34.88 31.60 37.56
C ALA A 11 -34.38 30.19 37.21
N PHE A 12 -33.74 29.50 38.16
CA PHE A 12 -33.28 28.12 37.99
C PHE A 12 -34.31 27.06 38.40
N GLU A 13 -35.32 27.40 39.21
CA GLU A 13 -36.39 26.47 39.63
C GLU A 13 -37.42 26.20 38.52
N ASP A 14 -37.53 27.08 37.52
CA ASP A 14 -38.46 26.95 36.37
C ASP A 14 -37.84 26.27 35.13
N LEU A 15 -36.55 25.96 35.15
CA LEU A 15 -35.91 25.18 34.08
C LEU A 15 -36.28 23.70 34.27
N ARG A 16 -36.92 23.09 33.26
CA ARG A 16 -37.25 21.65 33.27
C ARG A 16 -35.98 20.84 33.53
N ASP A 17 -36.08 19.81 34.35
CA ASP A 17 -34.96 18.92 34.73
C ASP A 17 -34.15 18.45 33.50
N ASP A 18 -34.82 18.23 32.36
CA ASP A 18 -34.21 17.84 31.09
C ASP A 18 -33.26 18.90 30.50
N THR A 19 -33.62 20.18 30.55
CA THR A 19 -32.80 21.30 30.04
C THR A 19 -31.57 21.53 30.91
N ILE A 20 -31.71 21.30 32.22
CA ILE A 20 -30.57 21.36 33.16
C ILE A 20 -29.67 20.12 32.97
N LEU A 21 -30.23 18.94 32.73
CA LEU A 21 -29.48 17.72 32.41
C LEU A 21 -28.67 17.86 31.11
N GLU A 22 -29.26 18.48 30.08
CA GLU A 22 -28.61 18.80 28.81
C GLU A 22 -27.51 19.85 28.99
N ALA A 23 -27.77 20.97 29.68
CA ALA A 23 -26.75 21.99 29.95
C ALA A 23 -25.59 21.43 30.78
N LEU A 24 -25.91 20.61 31.78
CA LEU A 24 -24.88 19.97 32.59
C LEU A 24 -24.12 18.91 31.78
N SER A 25 -24.66 18.38 30.66
CA SER A 25 -24.06 17.32 29.81
C SER A 25 -22.63 17.63 29.39
N HIS A 26 -22.32 18.92 29.31
CA HIS A 26 -21.04 19.48 28.92
C HIS A 26 -19.99 19.56 30.03
N PHE A 27 -20.36 19.32 31.30
CA PHE A 27 -19.45 19.40 32.44
C PHE A 27 -18.99 18.03 32.92
N ASP A 28 -17.71 17.93 33.28
CA ASP A 28 -17.12 16.75 33.87
C ASP A 28 -17.47 16.60 35.38
N LEU A 29 -17.18 15.44 35.98
CA LEU A 29 -17.53 15.18 37.38
C LEU A 29 -16.79 16.07 38.39
N SER A 30 -15.59 16.57 38.06
CA SER A 30 -14.83 17.49 38.90
C SER A 30 -15.48 18.88 38.91
N GLU A 31 -15.91 19.35 37.74
CA GLU A 31 -16.67 20.58 37.58
C GLU A 31 -18.03 20.48 38.29
N LEU A 32 -18.71 19.33 38.17
CA LEU A 32 -19.98 19.07 38.87
C LEU A 32 -19.83 19.06 40.40
N ASP A 33 -18.70 18.57 40.92
CA ASP A 33 -18.40 18.62 42.35
C ASP A 33 -18.14 20.04 42.85
N THR A 34 -17.50 20.87 42.02
CA THR A 34 -17.28 22.29 42.30
C THR A 34 -18.62 23.05 42.30
N ILE A 35 -19.48 22.79 41.31
CA ILE A 35 -20.83 23.38 41.20
C ILE A 35 -21.71 22.95 42.39
N ARG A 36 -21.62 21.68 42.82
CA ARG A 36 -22.34 21.17 43.99
C ARG A 36 -21.93 21.88 45.29
N GLN A 37 -20.65 22.21 45.45
CA GLN A 37 -20.18 22.95 46.62
C GLN A 37 -20.63 24.42 46.62
N ALA A 38 -20.81 25.00 45.43
CA ALA A 38 -21.22 26.39 45.27
C ALA A 38 -22.72 26.64 45.53
N SER A 39 -23.60 25.63 45.36
CA SER A 39 -25.05 25.80 45.59
C SER A 39 -25.78 24.54 46.08
N LYS A 40 -26.58 24.70 47.13
CA LYS A 40 -27.46 23.64 47.67
C LYS A 40 -28.56 23.21 46.68
N SER A 41 -29.10 24.13 45.88
CA SER A 41 -30.14 23.81 44.88
C SER A 41 -29.57 22.98 43.73
N LEU A 42 -28.33 23.25 43.32
CA LEU A 42 -27.60 22.44 42.34
C LEU A 42 -27.13 21.10 42.92
N GLY A 43 -27.04 20.96 44.25
CA GLY A 43 -26.64 19.71 44.89
C GLY A 43 -27.54 18.51 44.56
N ARG A 44 -28.86 18.73 44.44
CA ARG A 44 -29.81 17.67 44.03
C ARG A 44 -29.56 17.25 42.58
N VAL A 45 -29.43 18.23 41.67
CA VAL A 45 -29.20 17.98 40.25
C VAL A 45 -27.83 17.34 40.01
N SER A 46 -26.78 17.80 40.68
CA SER A 46 -25.45 17.17 40.64
C SER A 46 -25.46 15.74 41.16
N ASN A 47 -26.25 15.43 42.20
CA ASN A 47 -26.40 14.05 42.68
C ASN A 47 -27.16 13.18 41.67
N ILE A 48 -28.27 13.67 41.11
CA ILE A 48 -29.03 12.98 40.04
C ILE A 48 -28.12 12.70 38.85
N ARG A 49 -27.27 13.66 38.47
CA ARG A 49 -26.32 13.52 37.37
C ARG A 49 -25.19 12.56 37.70
N LYS A 50 -24.68 12.55 38.94
CA LYS A 50 -23.71 11.55 39.39
C LYS A 50 -24.31 10.15 39.29
N GLU A 51 -25.52 9.96 39.80
CA GLU A 51 -26.26 8.71 39.69
C GLU A 51 -26.48 8.31 38.23
N PHE A 52 -26.82 9.27 37.36
CA PHE A 52 -26.95 9.05 35.93
C PHE A 52 -25.63 8.60 35.28
N ILE A 53 -24.51 9.28 35.56
CA ILE A 53 -23.19 8.87 35.04
C ILE A 53 -22.84 7.48 35.55
N HIS A 54 -23.02 7.21 36.84
CA HIS A 54 -22.82 5.87 37.41
C HIS A 54 -23.72 4.81 36.76
N SER A 55 -24.95 5.16 36.38
CA SER A 55 -25.88 4.26 35.65
C SER A 55 -25.43 3.92 34.24
N LYS A 56 -24.59 4.77 33.63
CA LYS A 56 -23.98 4.52 32.30
C LYS A 56 -22.69 3.71 32.39
N LEU A 57 -22.01 3.72 33.53
CA LEU A 57 -20.77 2.99 33.78
C LEU A 57 -21.01 1.52 34.18
N ILE A 58 -21.78 0.81 33.36
CA ILE A 58 -22.06 -0.63 33.55
C ILE A 58 -21.03 -1.51 32.84
N LYS A 59 -20.90 -2.77 33.28
CA LYS A 59 -20.04 -3.75 32.61
C LYS A 59 -20.40 -3.85 31.13
N GLY A 60 -19.41 -3.69 30.26
CA GLY A 60 -19.55 -3.70 28.80
C GLY A 60 -19.66 -2.31 28.17
N ALA A 61 -19.89 -1.25 28.94
CA ALA A 61 -19.96 0.11 28.41
C ALA A 61 -18.60 0.58 27.88
N SER A 62 -18.60 1.16 26.68
CA SER A 62 -17.47 1.89 26.11
C SER A 62 -17.40 3.29 26.71
N VAL A 63 -16.20 3.72 27.08
CA VAL A 63 -15.96 5.00 27.75
C VAL A 63 -14.64 5.60 27.28
N GLU A 64 -14.52 6.92 27.35
CA GLU A 64 -13.28 7.65 27.09
C GLU A 64 -12.59 8.01 28.40
N ILE A 65 -11.27 7.86 28.46
CA ILE A 65 -10.46 8.20 29.62
C ILE A 65 -10.03 9.66 29.52
N LEU A 66 -10.23 10.47 30.57
CA LEU A 66 -9.91 11.90 30.55
C LEU A 66 -9.29 12.38 31.89
N GLY A 67 -8.61 13.52 31.84
CA GLY A 67 -8.25 14.30 33.04
C GLY A 67 -7.21 13.65 33.96
N LEU A 68 -6.42 12.68 33.48
CA LEU A 68 -5.33 12.10 34.27
C LEU A 68 -4.08 12.99 34.20
N ALA A 69 -3.51 13.31 35.37
CA ALA A 69 -2.39 14.25 35.50
C ALA A 69 -1.00 13.58 35.61
N SER A 70 -0.93 12.30 35.97
CA SER A 70 0.36 11.61 36.01
C SER A 70 0.91 11.40 34.60
N GLU A 71 2.23 11.33 34.43
CA GLU A 71 2.84 11.09 33.11
C GLU A 71 2.27 9.84 32.43
N ARG A 72 2.15 8.73 33.17
CA ARG A 72 1.48 7.51 32.68
C ARG A 72 -0.01 7.74 32.38
N GLY A 73 -0.68 8.56 33.16
CA GLY A 73 -2.09 8.87 32.98
C GLY A 73 -2.36 9.72 31.74
N GLN A 74 -1.51 10.72 31.49
CA GLN A 74 -1.57 11.56 30.30
C GLN A 74 -1.45 10.74 29.02
N GLN A 75 -0.64 9.69 29.02
CA GLN A 75 -0.48 8.77 27.88
C GLN A 75 -1.76 7.99 27.53
N ILE A 76 -2.70 7.84 28.47
CA ILE A 76 -3.96 7.10 28.25
C ILE A 76 -5.19 8.02 28.21
N ASN A 77 -5.03 9.34 28.34
CA ASN A 77 -6.12 10.29 28.11
C ASN A 77 -6.53 10.29 26.63
N GLY A 78 -7.82 10.49 26.35
CA GLY A 78 -8.44 10.41 25.03
C GLY A 78 -8.65 8.97 24.53
N ARG A 79 -8.20 7.95 25.29
CA ARG A 79 -8.35 6.55 24.88
C ARG A 79 -9.70 5.98 25.25
N LEU A 80 -10.15 5.06 24.41
CA LEU A 80 -11.37 4.31 24.65
C LEU A 80 -11.08 3.04 25.44
N ALA A 81 -11.97 2.74 26.37
CA ALA A 81 -11.89 1.60 27.26
C ALA A 81 -13.27 0.98 27.48
N VAL A 82 -13.29 -0.27 27.94
CA VAL A 82 -14.53 -0.97 28.28
C VAL A 82 -14.56 -1.26 29.77
N VAL A 83 -15.67 -0.94 30.42
CA VAL A 83 -15.90 -1.29 31.83
C VAL A 83 -16.00 -2.81 31.98
N THR A 84 -15.18 -3.41 32.83
CA THR A 84 -15.07 -4.88 32.93
C THR A 84 -15.84 -5.50 34.10
N GLY A 85 -16.25 -4.69 35.07
CA GLY A 85 -16.88 -5.16 36.29
C GLY A 85 -17.45 -4.01 37.14
N PRO A 86 -18.00 -4.34 38.32
CA PRO A 86 -18.55 -3.35 39.23
C PRO A 86 -17.45 -2.45 39.81
N ILE A 87 -17.88 -1.32 40.38
CA ILE A 87 -16.99 -0.42 41.11
C ILE A 87 -16.29 -1.14 42.27
N ASN A 88 -14.99 -0.94 42.40
CA ASN A 88 -14.17 -1.51 43.46
C ASN A 88 -13.29 -0.40 44.06
N ASN A 89 -13.39 -0.17 45.37
CA ASN A 89 -12.66 0.89 46.07
C ASN A 89 -12.82 2.29 45.43
N GLY A 90 -14.06 2.62 45.03
CA GLY A 90 -14.38 3.90 44.38
C GLY A 90 -13.82 4.05 42.96
N ARG A 91 -13.34 2.97 42.34
CA ARG A 91 -12.77 2.97 40.99
C ARG A 91 -13.43 1.91 40.10
N TYR A 92 -13.58 2.24 38.83
CA TYR A 92 -14.08 1.35 37.80
C TYR A 92 -12.93 0.55 37.19
N PRO A 93 -13.02 -0.80 37.18
CA PRO A 93 -12.05 -1.63 36.47
C PRO A 93 -12.33 -1.55 34.95
N LEU A 94 -11.37 -1.03 34.19
CA LEU A 94 -11.45 -0.84 32.76
C LEU A 94 -10.44 -1.75 32.04
N LYS A 95 -10.76 -2.13 30.81
CA LYS A 95 -9.81 -2.71 29.86
C LYS A 95 -9.61 -1.75 28.69
N ILE A 96 -8.35 -1.45 28.39
CA ILE A 96 -7.92 -0.81 27.14
C ILE A 96 -7.42 -1.94 26.26
N GLN A 97 -8.06 -2.15 25.12
CA GLN A 97 -7.63 -3.15 24.15
C GLN A 97 -6.79 -2.43 23.10
N HIS A 98 -5.51 -2.77 22.95
CA HIS A 98 -4.61 -2.13 21.97
C HIS A 98 -4.83 -2.70 20.56
N LEU A 99 -4.41 -1.97 19.53
CA LEU A 99 -4.43 -2.45 18.13
C LEU A 99 -3.66 -3.77 17.93
N THR A 100 -2.66 -4.03 18.75
CA THR A 100 -1.89 -5.29 18.77
C THR A 100 -2.68 -6.49 19.30
N GLY A 101 -3.86 -6.25 19.89
CA GLY A 101 -4.69 -7.22 20.60
C GLY A 101 -4.29 -7.42 22.06
N GLU A 102 -3.26 -6.72 22.55
CA GLU A 102 -2.87 -6.70 23.96
C GLU A 102 -3.95 -5.99 24.81
N ILE A 103 -4.11 -6.43 26.06
CA ILE A 103 -5.10 -5.86 26.98
C ILE A 103 -4.37 -5.21 28.15
N GLU A 104 -4.51 -3.90 28.28
CA GLU A 104 -4.09 -3.16 29.48
C GLU A 104 -5.28 -3.00 30.43
N ARG A 105 -5.12 -3.44 31.67
CA ARG A 105 -6.14 -3.29 32.72
C ARG A 105 -5.80 -2.09 33.58
N VAL A 106 -6.75 -1.17 33.71
CA VAL A 106 -6.61 0.03 34.55
C VAL A 106 -7.80 0.15 35.49
N SER A 107 -7.64 0.91 36.57
CA SER A 107 -8.71 1.16 37.54
C SER A 107 -8.78 2.66 37.84
N LEU A 108 -9.84 3.30 37.33
CA LEU A 108 -9.97 4.75 37.30
C LEU A 108 -11.16 5.23 38.12
N LYS A 109 -11.05 6.43 38.69
CA LYS A 109 -12.18 7.10 39.33
C LYS A 109 -13.20 7.52 38.28
N ALA A 110 -14.47 7.62 38.66
CA ALA A 110 -15.53 8.08 37.77
C ALA A 110 -15.18 9.41 37.08
N GLN A 111 -14.54 10.34 37.80
CA GLN A 111 -14.17 11.65 37.28
C GLN A 111 -13.18 11.64 36.10
N ASN A 112 -12.53 10.50 35.86
CA ASN A 112 -11.59 10.32 34.77
C ASN A 112 -12.18 9.50 33.62
N ILE A 113 -13.51 9.38 33.57
CA ILE A 113 -14.23 8.53 32.63
C ILE A 113 -15.40 9.33 32.04
N ASN A 114 -15.41 9.48 30.72
CA ASN A 114 -16.51 10.04 29.95
C ASN A 114 -17.32 8.90 29.32
N PRO A 115 -18.56 8.64 29.77
CA PRO A 115 -19.42 7.63 29.16
C PRO A 115 -20.22 8.13 27.95
N PHE A 116 -20.09 9.41 27.56
CA PHE A 116 -20.83 10.02 26.46
C PHE A 116 -19.92 10.18 25.26
N LEU A 117 -19.72 9.07 24.54
CA LEU A 117 -18.94 9.07 23.31
C LEU A 117 -19.72 9.77 22.19
N LYS A 118 -19.01 10.56 21.37
CA LYS A 118 -19.59 11.08 20.13
C LYS A 118 -19.80 9.92 19.14
N PRO A 119 -20.82 9.98 18.26
CA PRO A 119 -21.05 8.94 17.26
C PRO A 119 -19.81 8.59 16.42
N GLU A 120 -18.99 9.58 16.10
CA GLU A 120 -17.71 9.39 15.38
C GLU A 120 -16.69 8.56 16.19
N GLN A 121 -16.60 8.80 17.50
CA GLN A 121 -15.71 8.03 18.39
C GLN A 121 -16.20 6.59 18.52
N GLU A 122 -17.51 6.39 18.64
CA GLU A 122 -18.11 5.05 18.68
C GLU A 122 -17.88 4.28 17.38
N ALA A 123 -18.07 4.93 16.23
CA ALA A 123 -17.82 4.34 14.92
C ALA A 123 -16.34 3.97 14.74
N LYS A 124 -15.43 4.87 15.14
CA LYS A 124 -13.98 4.62 15.12
C LYS A 124 -13.61 3.42 16.00
N GLU A 125 -14.15 3.33 17.20
CA GLU A 125 -13.90 2.20 18.11
C GLU A 125 -14.46 0.89 17.57
N LYS A 126 -15.68 0.92 17.03
CA LYS A 126 -16.29 -0.25 16.42
C LYS A 126 -15.42 -0.78 15.27
N SER A 127 -14.92 0.10 14.40
CA SER A 127 -14.02 -0.27 13.31
C SER A 127 -12.69 -0.84 13.82
N ARG A 128 -12.11 -0.21 14.85
CA ARG A 128 -10.86 -0.64 15.48
C ARG A 128 -10.98 -2.03 16.12
N LEU A 129 -12.06 -2.26 16.87
CA LEU A 129 -12.36 -3.56 17.48
C LEU A 129 -12.67 -4.62 16.41
N ALA A 130 -13.36 -4.25 15.33
CA ALA A 130 -13.58 -5.13 14.19
C ALA A 130 -12.24 -5.59 13.61
N PHE A 131 -11.29 -4.69 13.36
CA PHE A 131 -9.94 -5.05 12.90
C PHE A 131 -9.21 -5.99 13.89
N ILE A 132 -9.23 -5.68 15.20
CA ILE A 132 -8.55 -6.49 16.22
C ILE A 132 -9.11 -7.91 16.29
N ASN A 133 -10.42 -8.05 16.09
CA ASN A 133 -11.14 -9.33 16.13
C ASN A 133 -11.19 -10.03 14.77
N TYR A 134 -10.95 -9.29 13.68
CA TYR A 134 -10.87 -9.82 12.33
C TYR A 134 -9.64 -10.70 12.26
N SER A 135 -9.92 -12.01 12.27
CA SER A 135 -9.04 -13.13 12.62
C SER A 135 -8.48 -13.11 14.06
N ASN A 136 -8.62 -14.26 14.74
CA ASN A 136 -8.09 -14.45 16.09
C ASN A 136 -6.55 -14.53 16.15
N ASP A 137 -5.86 -14.42 15.01
CA ASP A 137 -4.42 -14.51 14.84
C ASP A 137 -3.87 -13.46 13.85
N ALA A 138 -2.55 -13.39 13.71
CA ALA A 138 -1.87 -12.39 12.88
C ALA A 138 -2.01 -12.62 11.35
N LYS A 139 -3.03 -13.37 10.90
CA LYS A 139 -3.24 -13.78 9.50
C LYS A 139 -4.59 -13.28 9.00
N VAL A 140 -4.68 -12.81 7.76
CA VAL A 140 -5.94 -12.61 7.06
C VAL A 140 -6.47 -13.99 6.69
N ARG A 141 -7.18 -14.64 7.61
CA ARG A 141 -7.71 -15.98 7.37
C ARG A 141 -8.85 -15.93 6.36
N GLU A 142 -8.66 -16.69 5.28
CA GLU A 142 -9.69 -17.19 4.35
C GLU A 142 -10.47 -16.14 3.54
N GLY A 143 -10.85 -16.52 2.31
CA GLY A 143 -11.38 -15.59 1.30
C GLY A 143 -10.33 -14.60 0.77
N HIS A 144 -10.08 -13.50 1.50
CA HIS A 144 -9.27 -12.37 1.08
C HIS A 144 -7.80 -12.69 0.89
N GLY A 145 -7.20 -13.37 1.87
CA GLY A 145 -5.80 -13.74 1.80
C GLY A 145 -5.56 -14.66 0.60
N ARG A 146 -6.43 -15.65 0.39
CA ARG A 146 -6.33 -16.57 -0.76
C ARG A 146 -6.52 -15.85 -2.09
N LEU A 147 -7.47 -14.94 -2.17
CA LEU A 147 -7.72 -14.14 -3.36
C LEU A 147 -6.48 -13.29 -3.70
N LEU A 148 -5.95 -12.55 -2.72
CA LEU A 148 -4.74 -11.74 -2.92
C LEU A 148 -3.53 -12.60 -3.29
N ASP A 149 -3.34 -13.72 -2.60
CA ASP A 149 -2.26 -14.68 -2.86
C ASP A 149 -2.33 -15.27 -4.27
N GLN A 150 -3.53 -15.63 -4.75
CA GLN A 150 -3.74 -16.11 -6.11
C GLN A 150 -3.42 -15.03 -7.15
N VAL A 151 -3.82 -13.79 -6.90
CA VAL A 151 -3.48 -12.66 -7.77
C VAL A 151 -1.97 -12.44 -7.78
N LEU A 152 -1.32 -12.37 -6.61
CA LEU A 152 0.13 -12.20 -6.52
C LEU A 152 0.89 -13.35 -7.21
N MET A 153 0.46 -14.60 -7.06
CA MET A 153 1.06 -15.73 -7.76
C MET A 153 0.88 -15.66 -9.28
N THR A 154 -0.28 -15.19 -9.75
CA THR A 154 -0.55 -14.96 -11.18
C THR A 154 0.37 -13.86 -11.73
N LEU A 155 0.51 -12.75 -10.99
CA LEU A 155 1.43 -11.66 -11.34
C LEU A 155 2.89 -12.12 -11.35
N ARG A 156 3.31 -12.97 -10.41
CA ARG A 156 4.66 -13.57 -10.41
C ARG A 156 4.89 -14.46 -11.62
N TYR A 157 3.94 -15.34 -11.95
CA TYR A 157 4.07 -16.16 -13.15
C TYR A 157 4.16 -15.30 -14.42
N ALA A 158 3.36 -14.23 -14.48
CA ALA A 158 3.41 -13.25 -15.55
C ALA A 158 4.80 -12.61 -15.69
N VAL A 159 5.44 -12.23 -14.57
CA VAL A 159 6.83 -11.78 -14.59
C VAL A 159 7.74 -12.83 -15.19
N ASN A 160 7.61 -14.09 -14.79
CA ASN A 160 8.41 -15.17 -15.36
C ASN A 160 8.20 -15.33 -16.88
N VAL A 161 6.95 -15.25 -17.37
CA VAL A 161 6.65 -15.27 -18.82
C VAL A 161 7.30 -14.08 -19.53
N MET A 162 7.20 -12.87 -18.97
CA MET A 162 7.81 -11.66 -19.53
C MET A 162 9.34 -11.76 -19.61
N ASN A 163 9.96 -12.50 -18.68
CA ASN A 163 11.38 -12.79 -18.67
C ASN A 163 11.76 -14.05 -19.49
N GLY A 164 10.90 -14.48 -20.43
CA GLY A 164 11.19 -15.62 -21.30
C GLY A 164 11.34 -16.95 -20.56
N PHE A 165 10.63 -17.12 -19.44
CA PHE A 165 10.69 -18.30 -18.56
C PHE A 165 12.05 -18.51 -17.88
N SER A 166 12.89 -17.48 -17.79
CA SER A 166 14.24 -17.58 -17.21
C SER A 166 14.26 -17.98 -15.72
N PHE A 167 13.17 -17.82 -14.98
CA PHE A 167 13.10 -18.25 -13.57
C PHE A 167 12.44 -19.62 -13.38
N TYR A 168 11.59 -20.05 -14.32
CA TYR A 168 10.83 -21.29 -14.25
C TYR A 168 10.30 -21.73 -15.62
N GLU A 169 10.66 -22.95 -16.04
CA GLU A 169 10.29 -23.49 -17.36
C GLU A 169 8.99 -24.31 -17.37
N GLY A 170 8.28 -24.41 -16.24
CA GLY A 170 7.04 -25.18 -16.14
C GLY A 170 5.76 -24.40 -16.49
N GLU A 171 4.65 -25.12 -16.52
CA GLU A 171 3.33 -24.56 -16.80
C GLU A 171 2.78 -23.72 -15.62
N TRP A 172 1.77 -22.89 -15.92
CA TRP A 172 1.12 -22.04 -14.92
C TRP A 172 0.60 -22.85 -13.72
N GLU A 173 -0.08 -23.97 -13.97
CA GLU A 173 -0.66 -24.78 -12.88
C GLU A 173 0.40 -25.31 -11.91
N SER A 174 1.57 -25.72 -12.41
CA SER A 174 2.66 -26.19 -11.58
C SER A 174 3.36 -25.04 -10.84
N PHE A 175 3.47 -23.86 -11.47
CA PHE A 175 3.97 -22.66 -10.81
C PHE A 175 3.08 -22.22 -9.63
N MET A 176 1.76 -22.23 -9.80
CA MET A 176 0.80 -21.85 -8.77
C MET A 176 0.87 -22.75 -7.52
N ARG A 177 1.37 -23.98 -7.66
CA ARG A 177 1.57 -24.95 -6.57
C ARG A 177 2.91 -24.81 -5.86
N LEU A 178 3.82 -23.96 -6.36
CA LEU A 178 5.13 -23.76 -5.73
C LEU A 178 5.00 -23.11 -4.35
N PRO A 179 5.84 -23.50 -3.36
CA PRO A 179 5.92 -22.79 -2.10
C PRO A 179 6.46 -21.38 -2.35
N ARG A 180 6.05 -20.40 -1.54
CA ARG A 180 6.49 -19.00 -1.71
C ARG A 180 8.01 -18.85 -1.56
N SER A 181 8.63 -19.70 -0.74
CA SER A 181 10.09 -19.78 -0.59
C SER A 181 10.81 -20.43 -1.78
N HIS A 182 10.11 -20.87 -2.83
CA HIS A 182 10.75 -21.42 -4.01
C HIS A 182 11.50 -20.32 -4.76
N ASN A 183 12.73 -20.60 -5.20
CA ASN A 183 13.60 -19.61 -5.84
C ASN A 183 12.90 -18.89 -7.01
N ALA A 184 12.26 -19.64 -7.91
CA ALA A 184 11.51 -19.05 -9.02
C ALA A 184 10.45 -18.02 -8.60
N VAL A 185 9.74 -18.29 -7.50
CA VAL A 185 8.69 -17.40 -6.98
C VAL A 185 9.33 -16.15 -6.39
N MET A 186 10.43 -16.31 -5.65
CA MET A 186 11.22 -15.19 -5.11
C MET A 186 11.78 -14.31 -6.23
N MET A 187 12.41 -14.91 -7.26
CA MET A 187 12.93 -14.22 -8.45
C MET A 187 11.84 -13.43 -9.16
N SER A 188 10.68 -14.04 -9.36
CA SER A 188 9.57 -13.36 -10.02
C SER A 188 9.06 -12.19 -9.19
N ASN A 189 9.07 -12.30 -7.84
CA ASN A 189 8.54 -11.25 -6.97
C ASN A 189 9.37 -9.97 -6.99
N THR A 190 10.68 -10.05 -7.22
CA THR A 190 11.56 -8.86 -7.21
C THR A 190 11.17 -7.87 -8.31
N GLN A 191 10.57 -8.35 -9.40
CA GLN A 191 10.15 -7.50 -10.51
C GLN A 191 8.63 -7.26 -10.56
N VAL A 192 7.82 -7.96 -9.75
CA VAL A 192 6.35 -7.73 -9.72
C VAL A 192 6.06 -6.26 -9.46
N PHE A 193 6.68 -5.68 -8.44
CA PHE A 193 6.39 -4.30 -8.08
C PHE A 193 7.06 -3.27 -8.98
N SER A 194 8.08 -3.67 -9.78
CA SER A 194 8.64 -2.88 -10.89
C SER A 194 7.63 -2.78 -12.02
N LEU A 195 7.17 -3.94 -12.50
CA LEU A 195 6.37 -4.06 -13.72
C LEU A 195 4.93 -3.59 -13.53
N TYR A 196 4.41 -3.72 -12.32
CA TYR A 196 3.06 -3.27 -11.95
C TYR A 196 3.10 -1.98 -11.09
N ARG A 197 4.18 -1.18 -11.20
CA ARG A 197 4.27 0.16 -10.58
C ARG A 197 3.31 1.18 -11.20
N VAL A 198 3.00 1.00 -12.48
CA VAL A 198 2.02 1.77 -13.25
C VAL A 198 0.99 0.78 -13.75
N LYS A 199 -0.31 1.16 -13.79
CA LYS A 199 -1.34 0.31 -14.42
C LYS A 199 -0.82 -0.13 -15.79
N PRO A 200 -0.78 -1.42 -16.14
CA PRO A 200 -0.15 -1.80 -17.40
C PRO A 200 -1.01 -1.47 -18.63
N SER A 201 -2.21 -0.93 -18.45
CA SER A 201 -2.87 -0.16 -19.53
C SER A 201 -2.03 1.05 -19.98
N SER A 202 -1.21 1.63 -19.09
CA SER A 202 -0.28 2.73 -19.35
C SER A 202 1.20 2.30 -19.45
N ALA A 203 1.55 1.12 -18.93
CA ALA A 203 2.85 0.47 -19.18
C ALA A 203 2.70 -0.56 -20.31
N GLY A 204 3.09 -0.19 -21.54
CA GLY A 204 2.71 -0.79 -22.84
C GLY A 204 2.87 -2.30 -23.10
N TYR A 205 2.97 -3.16 -22.10
CA TYR A 205 2.85 -4.61 -22.26
C TYR A 205 1.39 -5.06 -22.30
N LYS A 206 0.94 -5.42 -23.50
CA LYS A 206 -0.39 -5.97 -23.77
C LYS A 206 -0.27 -7.47 -24.04
N LEU A 207 -1.04 -8.29 -23.34
CA LEU A 207 -1.31 -9.65 -23.84
C LEU A 207 -2.09 -9.57 -25.15
N SER A 208 -2.12 -10.66 -25.92
CA SER A 208 -2.96 -10.76 -27.12
C SER A 208 -4.42 -10.40 -26.77
N GLY A 209 -4.85 -9.19 -27.15
CA GLY A 209 -6.15 -8.60 -26.75
C GLY A 209 -6.12 -7.29 -25.95
N ASP A 210 -5.04 -6.49 -26.03
CA ASP A 210 -4.96 -5.11 -25.52
C ASP A 210 -5.00 -4.89 -23.99
N LYS A 211 -5.09 -5.93 -23.17
CA LYS A 211 -5.14 -5.80 -21.69
C LYS A 211 -3.83 -6.24 -21.01
N ALA A 212 -3.46 -5.52 -19.94
CA ALA A 212 -2.46 -5.94 -18.98
C ALA A 212 -2.80 -7.28 -18.34
N ILE A 213 -1.82 -8.02 -17.82
CA ILE A 213 -2.11 -9.26 -17.06
C ILE A 213 -2.85 -8.97 -15.76
N LEU A 214 -2.52 -7.86 -15.08
CA LEU A 214 -3.28 -7.42 -13.91
C LEU A 214 -4.73 -7.11 -14.27
N ASP A 215 -4.95 -6.32 -15.33
CA ASP A 215 -6.31 -5.98 -15.80
C ASP A 215 -7.07 -7.20 -16.28
N SER A 216 -6.40 -8.15 -16.94
CA SER A 216 -6.97 -9.44 -17.35
C SER A 216 -7.33 -10.32 -16.15
N THR A 217 -6.51 -10.31 -15.10
CA THR A 217 -6.78 -11.04 -13.85
C THR A 217 -7.97 -10.42 -13.12
N VAL A 218 -8.01 -9.09 -13.01
CA VAL A 218 -9.13 -8.35 -12.43
C VAL A 218 -10.41 -8.57 -13.25
N GLN A 219 -10.33 -8.46 -14.58
CA GLN A 219 -11.46 -8.74 -15.47
C GLN A 219 -11.96 -10.17 -15.29
N SER A 220 -11.06 -11.16 -15.22
CA SER A 220 -11.45 -12.57 -15.00
C SER A 220 -12.17 -12.75 -13.66
N LEU A 221 -11.73 -12.06 -12.61
CA LEU A 221 -12.44 -12.09 -11.32
C LEU A 221 -13.85 -11.51 -11.40
N VAL A 222 -14.06 -10.49 -12.24
CA VAL A 222 -15.38 -9.89 -12.50
C VAL A 222 -16.23 -10.77 -13.41
N ASP A 223 -15.68 -11.29 -14.50
CA ASP A 223 -16.39 -12.13 -15.47
C ASP A 223 -16.87 -13.45 -14.85
N PHE A 224 -16.13 -13.95 -13.85
CA PHE A 224 -16.46 -15.14 -13.08
C PHE A 224 -16.84 -14.81 -11.64
N GLU A 225 -17.48 -13.65 -11.41
CA GLU A 225 -17.83 -13.14 -10.07
C GLU A 225 -18.59 -14.17 -9.23
N ASP A 226 -19.61 -14.85 -9.78
CA ASP A 226 -20.39 -15.86 -9.06
C ASP A 226 -19.51 -17.01 -8.54
N ASN A 227 -18.57 -17.49 -9.35
CA ASN A 227 -17.63 -18.54 -8.97
C ASN A 227 -16.65 -18.03 -7.91
N ALA A 228 -16.18 -16.78 -8.05
CA ALA A 228 -15.26 -16.17 -7.13
C ALA A 228 -15.92 -15.87 -5.77
N ILE A 229 -17.19 -15.45 -5.75
CA ILE A 229 -18.00 -15.31 -4.52
C ILE A 229 -18.28 -16.67 -3.90
N GLU A 230 -18.62 -17.68 -4.71
CA GLU A 230 -18.81 -19.03 -4.20
C GLU A 230 -17.54 -19.57 -3.53
N TYR A 231 -16.37 -19.34 -4.14
CA TYR A 231 -15.10 -19.86 -3.65
C TYR A 231 -14.52 -19.02 -2.51
N PHE A 232 -14.35 -17.71 -2.71
CA PHE A 232 -13.73 -16.81 -1.73
C PHE A 232 -14.74 -16.19 -0.78
N GLY A 233 -15.91 -15.78 -1.28
CA GLY A 233 -16.93 -15.09 -0.49
C GLY A 233 -17.52 -15.94 0.63
N LYS A 234 -17.79 -17.24 0.37
CA LYS A 234 -18.25 -18.18 1.42
C LYS A 234 -17.20 -18.41 2.51
N MET A 235 -15.93 -18.22 2.18
CA MET A 235 -14.79 -18.35 3.11
C MET A 235 -14.43 -17.02 3.79
N ALA A 236 -14.99 -15.91 3.31
CA ALA A 236 -14.73 -14.59 3.82
C ALA A 236 -15.69 -14.27 4.99
N ALA A 237 -15.14 -14.22 6.20
CA ALA A 237 -15.90 -13.94 7.41
C ALA A 237 -15.89 -12.44 7.79
N TYR A 238 -15.80 -11.54 6.80
CA TYR A 238 -15.74 -10.10 7.07
C TYR A 238 -17.06 -9.39 6.82
N GLU A 239 -17.50 -8.56 7.77
CA GLU A 239 -18.77 -7.84 7.67
C GLU A 239 -18.79 -6.88 6.46
N LYS A 240 -17.62 -6.33 6.08
CA LYS A 240 -17.48 -5.41 4.95
C LYS A 240 -17.66 -6.07 3.58
N ASP A 241 -17.64 -7.39 3.50
CA ASP A 241 -17.91 -8.12 2.25
C ASP A 241 -19.40 -8.33 2.01
N GLY A 242 -20.26 -7.80 2.88
CA GLY A 242 -21.68 -8.00 2.78
C GLY A 242 -22.11 -9.45 3.03
N ARG A 243 -23.41 -9.69 2.94
CA ARG A 243 -24.01 -10.98 3.28
C ARG A 243 -23.52 -12.07 2.32
N GLY A 244 -22.77 -13.03 2.86
CA GLY A 244 -22.23 -14.17 2.09
C GLY A 244 -21.04 -13.81 1.20
N GLY A 245 -20.33 -12.71 1.50
CA GLY A 245 -19.13 -12.31 0.77
C GLY A 245 -19.40 -11.63 -0.57
N LYS A 246 -20.64 -11.20 -0.84
CA LYS A 246 -21.06 -10.62 -2.14
C LYS A 246 -20.30 -9.37 -2.57
N LEU A 247 -19.63 -8.67 -1.67
CA LEU A 247 -18.87 -7.46 -1.95
C LEU A 247 -17.36 -7.72 -1.98
N ILE A 248 -16.91 -8.97 -1.82
CA ILE A 248 -15.48 -9.30 -1.76
C ILE A 248 -14.75 -8.92 -3.04
N ILE A 249 -15.31 -9.24 -4.21
CA ILE A 249 -14.69 -8.94 -5.51
C ILE A 249 -14.64 -7.43 -5.71
N ARG A 250 -15.77 -6.73 -5.53
CA ARG A 250 -15.85 -5.27 -5.59
C ARG A 250 -14.80 -4.58 -4.73
N ASN A 251 -14.73 -4.93 -3.46
CA ASN A 251 -13.81 -4.29 -2.54
C ASN A 251 -12.35 -4.69 -2.84
N PHE A 252 -12.11 -5.90 -3.34
CA PHE A 252 -10.79 -6.31 -3.79
C PHE A 252 -10.34 -5.50 -5.01
N VAL A 253 -11.23 -5.26 -5.99
CA VAL A 253 -10.93 -4.41 -7.16
C VAL A 253 -10.55 -3.00 -6.72
N ARG A 254 -11.35 -2.37 -5.85
CA ARG A 254 -11.01 -1.06 -5.27
C ARG A 254 -9.66 -1.07 -4.54
N ALA A 255 -9.30 -2.18 -3.86
CA ALA A 255 -7.98 -2.31 -3.22
C ALA A 255 -6.86 -2.31 -4.27
N MET A 256 -7.06 -3.03 -5.38
CA MET A 256 -6.13 -3.04 -6.52
C MET A 256 -6.02 -1.67 -7.23
N GLU A 257 -7.06 -0.84 -7.21
CA GLU A 257 -7.00 0.53 -7.74
C GLU A 257 -6.09 1.46 -6.92
N SER A 258 -5.99 1.22 -5.61
CA SER A 258 -5.11 1.98 -4.72
C SER A 258 -3.72 1.37 -4.55
N TRP A 259 -3.45 0.22 -5.17
CA TRP A 259 -2.26 -0.58 -4.86
C TRP A 259 -0.96 0.18 -5.17
N ASP A 260 -0.92 1.02 -6.20
CA ASP A 260 0.29 1.70 -6.67
C ASP A 260 0.60 2.93 -5.82
N THR A 261 -0.44 3.60 -5.36
CA THR A 261 -0.41 4.84 -4.57
C THR A 261 -0.31 4.58 -3.07
N GLU A 262 -0.82 3.45 -2.58
CA GLU A 262 -0.88 3.14 -1.15
C GLU A 262 -0.03 1.93 -0.73
N ARG A 263 0.64 1.24 -1.66
CA ARG A 263 1.66 0.24 -1.28
C ARG A 263 2.82 0.88 -0.54
N ILE A 264 3.36 0.13 0.41
CA ILE A 264 4.47 0.56 1.25
C ILE A 264 5.62 -0.43 1.05
N SER A 265 6.61 -0.02 0.28
CA SER A 265 7.83 -0.79 0.07
C SER A 265 9.01 -0.17 0.81
N GLY A 266 9.97 -1.01 1.20
CA GLY A 266 11.21 -0.56 1.80
C GLY A 266 11.85 -1.60 2.72
N GLU A 267 12.74 -1.10 3.57
CA GLU A 267 13.42 -1.87 4.60
C GLU A 267 12.70 -1.71 5.94
N PHE A 268 12.39 -2.84 6.58
CA PHE A 268 11.61 -2.89 7.81
C PHE A 268 12.28 -3.78 8.85
N TRP A 269 12.31 -3.30 10.08
CA TRP A 269 12.63 -4.11 11.25
C TRP A 269 11.37 -4.86 11.68
N ILE A 270 11.40 -6.19 11.56
CA ILE A 270 10.34 -7.05 12.09
C ILE A 270 10.52 -7.13 13.61
N ALA A 271 9.77 -6.31 14.33
CA ALA A 271 10.05 -6.04 15.74
C ALA A 271 9.34 -6.99 16.69
N ARG A 272 8.05 -7.26 16.45
CA ARG A 272 7.22 -8.05 17.36
C ARG A 272 6.05 -8.70 16.64
N ILE A 273 5.83 -9.98 16.88
CA ILE A 273 4.59 -10.67 16.47
C ILE A 273 3.56 -10.53 17.61
N CYS A 274 2.39 -9.99 17.31
CA CYS A 274 1.29 -9.77 18.22
C CYS A 274 0.04 -10.58 17.81
N LYS A 275 -1.04 -10.51 18.59
CA LYS A 275 -2.27 -11.25 18.28
C LYS A 275 -2.90 -10.76 16.97
N SER A 276 -2.98 -9.45 16.78
CA SER A 276 -3.70 -8.85 15.65
C SER A 276 -2.86 -8.71 14.37
N GLY A 277 -1.55 -8.95 14.44
CA GLY A 277 -0.61 -8.77 13.34
C GLY A 277 0.84 -8.75 13.81
N THR A 278 1.76 -8.46 12.91
CA THR A 278 3.17 -8.21 13.22
C THR A 278 3.45 -6.71 13.19
N VAL A 279 4.08 -6.22 14.25
CA VAL A 279 4.56 -4.85 14.35
C VAL A 279 5.93 -4.74 13.69
N VAL A 280 6.05 -3.81 12.75
CA VAL A 280 7.25 -3.57 11.97
C VAL A 280 7.62 -2.09 12.02
N VAL A 281 8.92 -1.78 11.97
CA VAL A 281 9.44 -0.40 11.99
C VAL A 281 10.18 -0.13 10.70
N GLN A 282 9.75 0.88 9.94
CA GLN A 282 10.46 1.28 8.73
C GLN A 282 11.84 1.82 9.08
N LYS A 283 12.85 1.34 8.39
CA LYS A 283 14.17 1.96 8.37
C LYS A 283 14.10 3.13 7.39
N LYS A 284 14.34 4.35 7.89
CA LYS A 284 14.58 5.49 7.03
C LYS A 284 16.06 5.52 6.65
N GLU A 285 16.36 6.12 5.51
CA GLU A 285 17.74 6.41 5.14
C GLU A 285 18.35 7.34 6.18
N GLY A 286 19.35 6.81 6.90
CA GLY A 286 20.26 7.60 7.71
C GLY A 286 21.57 7.80 6.97
N SER A 287 22.42 8.71 7.43
CA SER A 287 23.77 8.86 6.87
C SER A 287 24.48 7.51 6.84
N LYS A 288 25.16 7.19 5.73
CA LYS A 288 25.82 5.90 5.41
C LYS A 288 26.77 5.34 6.50
N PHE A 289 27.01 6.09 7.57
CA PHE A 289 27.90 5.75 8.70
C PHE A 289 27.26 5.98 10.09
N GLY A 290 25.95 6.27 10.17
CA GLY A 290 25.22 6.55 11.41
C GLY A 290 24.28 5.42 11.86
N GLU A 291 23.75 5.55 13.09
CA GLU A 291 22.62 4.71 13.51
C GLU A 291 21.42 4.94 12.57
N PRO A 292 20.71 3.88 12.13
CA PRO A 292 19.56 4.03 11.25
C PRO A 292 18.48 4.88 11.92
N GLU A 293 17.89 5.79 11.15
CA GLU A 293 16.72 6.54 11.59
C GLU A 293 15.49 5.63 11.57
N LEU A 294 14.72 5.66 12.65
CA LEU A 294 13.48 4.88 12.77
C LEU A 294 12.32 5.70 12.21
N GLY A 295 11.68 5.16 11.18
CA GLY A 295 10.51 5.74 10.54
C GLY A 295 9.20 5.34 11.20
N ASN A 296 8.17 5.22 10.37
CA ASN A 296 6.83 4.85 10.80
C ASN A 296 6.79 3.43 11.38
N VAL A 297 5.84 3.20 12.28
CA VAL A 297 5.56 1.89 12.86
C VAL A 297 4.25 1.36 12.27
N TYR A 298 4.32 0.18 11.67
CA TYR A 298 3.18 -0.43 11.02
C TYR A 298 2.72 -1.69 11.77
N LEU A 299 1.43 -1.99 11.69
CA LEU A 299 0.87 -3.26 12.10
C LEU A 299 0.34 -3.98 10.86
N VAL A 300 0.97 -5.09 10.51
CA VAL A 300 0.78 -5.78 9.24
C VAL A 300 0.28 -7.20 9.50
N LYS A 301 -0.76 -7.62 8.77
CA LYS A 301 -1.24 -9.01 8.79
C LYS A 301 -0.58 -9.84 7.70
N GLY A 302 -0.58 -11.14 7.92
CA GLY A 302 -0.10 -12.10 6.94
C GLY A 302 -1.15 -12.72 6.07
N ILE A 303 -0.82 -13.05 4.83
CA ILE A 303 -1.77 -13.65 3.88
C ILE A 303 -1.99 -15.15 4.13
N GLY A 304 -0.94 -15.88 4.50
CA GLY A 304 -0.99 -17.34 4.80
C GLY A 304 -0.06 -17.77 5.95
N SER A 305 1.07 -17.09 6.11
CA SER A 305 1.93 -17.15 7.31
C SER A 305 1.94 -15.79 8.01
N GLN A 306 2.40 -15.72 9.26
CA GLN A 306 2.63 -14.43 9.94
C GLN A 306 3.92 -13.79 9.39
N VAL A 307 4.01 -12.46 9.38
CA VAL A 307 5.26 -11.78 9.01
C VAL A 307 6.31 -12.19 10.03
N GLY A 308 7.39 -12.83 9.57
CA GLY A 308 8.46 -13.34 10.43
C GLY A 308 8.13 -14.61 11.22
N GLU A 309 7.10 -15.38 10.85
CA GLU A 309 6.72 -16.65 11.54
C GLU A 309 7.90 -17.63 11.64
N GLN A 310 8.79 -17.62 10.65
CA GLN A 310 9.98 -18.48 10.59
C GLN A 310 11.20 -17.89 11.32
N VAL A 311 11.12 -16.64 11.79
CA VAL A 311 12.23 -15.98 12.47
C VAL A 311 12.18 -16.30 13.96
N PRO A 312 13.22 -16.92 14.55
CA PRO A 312 13.29 -17.13 15.98
C PRO A 312 13.13 -15.83 16.77
N LYS A 313 12.33 -15.84 17.83
CA LYS A 313 12.11 -14.64 18.69
C LYS A 313 13.39 -14.05 19.25
N SER A 314 14.42 -14.86 19.46
CA SER A 314 15.75 -14.42 19.90
C SER A 314 16.47 -13.54 18.88
N GLN A 315 16.18 -13.73 17.58
CA GLN A 315 16.75 -12.99 16.47
C GLN A 315 15.97 -11.70 16.15
N MET A 316 14.80 -11.49 16.75
CA MET A 316 14.05 -10.24 16.58
C MET A 316 14.63 -9.10 17.44
N PRO A 317 14.64 -7.84 16.96
CA PRO A 317 14.21 -7.43 15.62
C PRO A 317 15.18 -7.85 14.52
N ILE A 318 14.66 -8.16 13.32
CA ILE A 318 15.46 -8.48 12.14
C ILE A 318 15.14 -7.51 11.00
N LEU A 319 16.15 -7.07 10.25
CA LEU A 319 15.96 -6.20 9.09
C LEU A 319 15.58 -7.04 7.88
N THR A 320 14.50 -6.65 7.22
CA THR A 320 14.03 -7.30 6.00
C THR A 320 13.53 -6.27 5.00
N ARG A 321 13.74 -6.52 3.72
CA ARG A 321 13.06 -5.82 2.64
C ARG A 321 11.80 -6.59 2.25
N THR A 322 10.68 -5.89 2.15
CA THR A 322 9.36 -6.47 1.81
C THR A 322 8.41 -5.35 1.37
N THR A 323 7.23 -5.72 0.89
CA THR A 323 6.19 -4.79 0.45
C THR A 323 4.90 -5.09 1.20
N PHE A 324 4.28 -4.05 1.74
CA PHE A 324 2.98 -4.09 2.36
C PHE A 324 1.93 -3.48 1.44
N LEU A 325 0.81 -4.19 1.30
CA LEU A 325 -0.29 -3.81 0.43
C LEU A 325 -1.49 -3.40 1.29
N PRO A 326 -2.24 -2.36 0.89
CA PRO A 326 -3.54 -2.10 1.45
C PRO A 326 -4.50 -3.21 1.03
N LEU A 327 -5.20 -3.80 1.99
CA LEU A 327 -6.28 -4.74 1.75
C LEU A 327 -7.44 -4.33 2.65
N TYR A 328 -8.42 -3.62 2.11
CA TYR A 328 -9.49 -2.99 2.91
C TYR A 328 -8.90 -2.02 3.95
N ASP A 329 -9.23 -2.23 5.23
CA ASP A 329 -8.73 -1.50 6.39
C ASP A 329 -7.61 -2.25 7.12
N MET A 330 -6.84 -3.06 6.41
CA MET A 330 -5.59 -3.60 6.92
C MET A 330 -4.43 -3.45 5.93
N LEU A 331 -3.21 -3.49 6.45
CA LEU A 331 -1.99 -3.71 5.69
C LEU A 331 -1.65 -5.19 5.73
N VAL A 332 -1.32 -5.76 4.57
CA VAL A 332 -0.91 -7.15 4.43
C VAL A 332 0.46 -7.25 3.78
N TYR A 333 1.30 -8.18 4.22
CA TYR A 333 2.56 -8.45 3.52
C TYR A 333 2.34 -9.42 2.36
N ASP A 334 3.06 -9.20 1.26
CA ASP A 334 2.94 -9.92 -0.01
C ASP A 334 3.27 -11.42 0.03
N GLY A 335 3.71 -11.96 1.18
CA GLY A 335 4.15 -13.35 1.32
C GLY A 335 5.67 -13.53 1.28
N LEU A 336 6.47 -12.49 1.02
CA LEU A 336 7.91 -12.59 0.79
C LEU A 336 8.71 -11.55 1.58
N MET A 337 9.82 -12.02 2.15
CA MET A 337 10.72 -11.20 2.95
C MET A 337 12.15 -11.55 2.56
N ILE A 338 12.90 -10.54 2.14
CA ILE A 338 14.32 -10.67 1.83
C ILE A 338 15.09 -10.20 3.07
N MET A 339 15.83 -11.11 3.71
CA MET A 339 16.63 -10.76 4.88
C MET A 339 17.80 -9.86 4.48
N ASP A 340 17.98 -8.76 5.21
CA ASP A 340 19.12 -7.88 5.01
C ASP A 340 20.11 -8.02 6.17
N ASN A 341 21.23 -8.66 5.88
CA ASN A 341 22.30 -8.92 6.86
C ASN A 341 23.33 -7.78 6.92
N ARG A 342 23.18 -6.71 6.13
CA ARG A 342 24.15 -5.60 6.07
C ARG A 342 24.18 -4.78 7.36
N PHE A 343 23.11 -4.80 8.15
CA PHE A 343 23.00 -4.06 9.41
C PHE A 343 22.88 -5.00 10.63
N PRO A 344 23.99 -5.32 11.32
CA PRO A 344 23.94 -6.20 12.49
C PRO A 344 23.14 -5.57 13.64
N MET A 345 22.27 -6.37 14.25
CA MET A 345 21.44 -5.91 15.37
C MET A 345 22.30 -5.70 16.63
N THR A 346 22.48 -4.44 17.05
CA THR A 346 23.16 -4.09 18.30
C THR A 346 22.18 -4.02 19.48
N PRO A 347 22.63 -4.23 20.74
CA PRO A 347 21.77 -4.10 21.92
C PRO A 347 21.12 -2.70 22.05
N ASN A 348 21.85 -1.64 21.70
CA ASN A 348 21.35 -0.27 21.73
C ASN A 348 20.25 -0.04 20.70
N LEU A 349 20.46 -0.49 19.46
CA LEU A 349 19.46 -0.39 18.40
C LEU A 349 18.21 -1.20 18.75
N LYS A 350 18.37 -2.43 19.29
CA LYS A 350 17.25 -3.24 19.78
C LYS A 350 16.44 -2.50 20.85
N LYS A 351 17.10 -1.86 21.81
CA LYS A 351 16.43 -1.05 22.85
C LYS A 351 15.69 0.14 22.24
N LYS A 352 16.29 0.83 21.27
CA LYS A 352 15.71 1.97 20.55
C LYS A 352 14.46 1.57 19.76
N ILE A 353 14.53 0.49 18.98
CA ILE A 353 13.38 -0.07 18.23
C ILE A 353 12.26 -0.45 19.19
N ASN A 354 12.56 -1.17 20.27
CA ASN A 354 11.55 -1.55 21.25
C ASN A 354 10.89 -0.34 21.91
N ALA A 355 11.65 0.69 22.28
CA ALA A 355 11.11 1.92 22.85
C ALA A 355 10.21 2.67 21.84
N HIS A 356 10.59 2.70 20.56
CA HIS A 356 9.81 3.31 19.49
C HIS A 356 8.48 2.57 19.24
N VAL A 357 8.52 1.24 19.23
CA VAL A 357 7.32 0.38 19.15
C VAL A 357 6.40 0.58 20.35
N GLU A 358 6.94 0.57 21.56
CA GLU A 358 6.15 0.80 22.78
C GLU A 358 5.49 2.18 22.80
N LYS A 359 6.22 3.21 22.34
CA LYS A 359 5.66 4.55 22.16
C LYS A 359 4.51 4.53 21.16
N ALA A 360 4.69 3.93 19.98
CA ALA A 360 3.67 3.89 18.95
C ALA A 360 2.40 3.11 19.36
N ILE A 361 2.55 1.99 20.07
CA ILE A 361 1.42 1.23 20.63
C ILE A 361 0.64 2.09 21.62
N ARG A 362 1.34 2.78 22.52
CA ARG A 362 0.69 3.63 23.53
C ARG A 362 0.03 4.84 22.89
N GLU A 363 0.68 5.52 21.98
CA GLU A 363 0.13 6.72 21.35
C GLU A 363 -0.93 6.41 20.28
N GLU A 364 -1.27 5.14 20.05
CA GLU A 364 -2.14 4.67 18.97
C GLU A 364 -1.74 5.19 17.59
N SER A 365 -0.44 5.41 17.38
CA SER A 365 0.14 5.95 16.15
C SER A 365 0.61 4.87 15.16
N LEU A 366 0.27 3.60 15.45
CA LEU A 366 0.47 2.48 14.53
C LEU A 366 -0.33 2.69 13.24
N ILE A 367 0.35 2.60 12.10
CA ILE A 367 -0.30 2.59 10.79
C ILE A 367 -0.66 1.14 10.46
N TYR A 368 -1.95 0.86 10.33
CA TYR A 368 -2.43 -0.50 10.06
C TYR A 368 -3.29 -0.59 8.81
N CYS A 369 -3.58 0.52 8.11
CA CYS A 369 -4.36 0.56 6.90
C CYS A 369 -3.92 1.71 5.98
N GLY A 370 -4.28 1.62 4.70
CA GLY A 370 -4.06 2.66 3.69
C GLY A 370 -4.94 3.89 3.89
N GLU A 371 -4.61 4.99 3.20
CA GLU A 371 -5.32 6.28 3.30
C GLU A 371 -6.76 6.19 2.80
N SER A 372 -7.03 5.43 1.73
CA SER A 372 -8.38 5.18 1.23
C SER A 372 -9.27 4.54 2.29
N ALA A 373 -8.71 3.65 3.11
CA ALA A 373 -9.43 3.02 4.21
C ALA A 373 -9.78 4.01 5.31
N LYS A 374 -8.85 4.91 5.66
CA LYS A 374 -9.08 5.97 6.65
C LYS A 374 -10.19 6.93 6.20
N LYS A 375 -10.29 7.17 4.90
CA LYS A 375 -11.36 7.99 4.29
C LYS A 375 -12.70 7.27 4.16
N GLY A 376 -12.77 5.98 4.52
CA GLY A 376 -14.03 5.23 4.54
C GLY A 376 -14.45 4.66 3.18
N LEU A 377 -13.55 4.59 2.18
CA LEU A 377 -13.83 4.10 0.82
C LEU A 377 -14.52 2.72 0.79
N TRP A 378 -14.30 1.91 1.82
CA TRP A 378 -14.82 0.53 1.93
C TRP A 378 -16.20 0.42 2.59
N ASN A 379 -16.70 1.49 3.20
CA ASN A 379 -17.90 1.46 4.04
C ASN A 379 -19.19 1.85 3.29
N GLU A 380 -19.06 2.42 2.09
CA GLU A 380 -20.21 2.91 1.33
C GLU A 380 -20.72 1.84 0.36
N GLU A 381 -22.03 1.55 0.42
CA GLU A 381 -22.73 1.02 -0.76
C GLU A 381 -22.60 2.07 -1.86
N PRO A 382 -22.27 1.68 -3.10
CA PRO A 382 -22.19 2.66 -4.18
C PRO A 382 -23.53 3.41 -4.27
N PRO A 383 -23.52 4.70 -4.69
CA PRO A 383 -24.75 5.31 -5.15
C PRO A 383 -25.38 4.35 -6.16
N MET A 384 -26.67 4.03 -5.98
CA MET A 384 -27.38 3.19 -6.95
C MET A 384 -27.19 3.84 -8.31
N HIS A 385 -26.37 3.25 -9.17
CA HIS A 385 -26.28 3.65 -10.55
C HIS A 385 -27.61 3.27 -11.19
N GLY A 386 -28.55 4.23 -11.21
CA GLY A 386 -29.54 4.28 -12.27
C GLY A 386 -28.76 4.19 -13.56
N LYS A 387 -29.01 3.12 -14.34
CA LYS A 387 -28.38 2.78 -15.62
C LYS A 387 -27.49 3.91 -16.11
N SER A 388 -26.21 3.84 -15.78
CA SER A 388 -25.24 4.66 -16.45
C SER A 388 -25.35 4.29 -17.92
N ASP A 389 -25.82 5.24 -18.73
CA ASP A 389 -25.40 5.29 -20.12
C ASP A 389 -23.91 5.00 -20.11
N SER A 390 -23.48 4.18 -21.06
CA SER A 390 -22.08 3.90 -21.35
C SER A 390 -21.41 5.21 -21.75
N GLY A 391 -21.13 6.05 -20.76
CA GLY A 391 -20.03 6.98 -20.78
C GLY A 391 -18.81 6.11 -20.90
N GLN A 392 -18.41 5.85 -22.14
CA GLN A 392 -17.00 5.86 -22.46
C GLN A 392 -16.45 7.05 -21.68
N GLU A 393 -15.72 6.75 -20.61
CA GLU A 393 -14.65 7.64 -20.20
C GLU A 393 -13.85 7.81 -21.49
N LYS A 394 -14.12 8.92 -22.17
CA LYS A 394 -13.13 9.53 -23.01
C LYS A 394 -11.97 9.69 -22.05
N GLU A 395 -11.02 8.75 -22.12
CA GLU A 395 -9.63 9.12 -21.97
C GLU A 395 -9.56 10.47 -22.65
N ASP A 396 -9.20 11.50 -21.89
CA ASP A 396 -8.85 12.76 -22.48
C ASP A 396 -7.76 12.41 -23.49
N GLU A 397 -8.18 12.20 -24.74
CA GLU A 397 -7.43 12.50 -25.94
C GLU A 397 -7.09 13.98 -25.76
N GLU A 398 -6.13 14.29 -24.87
CA GLU A 398 -5.22 15.39 -25.13
C GLU A 398 -4.85 15.15 -26.58
N GLU A 399 -5.40 15.96 -27.48
CA GLU A 399 -5.12 15.95 -28.90
C GLU A 399 -3.60 15.99 -29.00
N ALA A 400 -3.00 14.80 -29.12
CA ALA A 400 -1.65 14.61 -28.69
C ALA A 400 -0.80 15.20 -29.79
N ILE A 401 -0.41 16.47 -29.61
CA ILE A 401 0.31 17.27 -30.60
C ILE A 401 1.36 16.37 -31.23
N PRO A 402 1.28 16.12 -32.55
CA PRO A 402 2.23 15.24 -33.21
C PRO A 402 3.63 15.78 -32.98
N TYR A 403 4.55 14.91 -32.56
CA TYR A 403 5.93 15.33 -32.36
C TYR A 403 6.54 15.63 -33.73
N GLU A 404 7.00 16.86 -33.94
CA GLU A 404 7.71 17.24 -35.17
C GLU A 404 9.21 16.98 -34.97
N PRO A 405 9.80 15.96 -35.61
CA PRO A 405 11.21 15.67 -35.47
C PRO A 405 12.07 16.75 -36.10
N THR A 406 13.22 17.02 -35.49
CA THR A 406 14.20 17.92 -36.09
C THR A 406 14.78 17.28 -37.37
N PRO A 407 15.29 18.08 -38.33
CA PRO A 407 15.94 17.53 -39.52
C PRO A 407 17.09 16.55 -39.22
N SER A 408 17.79 16.77 -38.11
CA SER A 408 18.86 15.88 -37.64
C SER A 408 18.33 14.54 -37.16
N GLN A 409 17.28 14.56 -36.32
CA GLN A 409 16.63 13.34 -35.82
C GLN A 409 16.05 12.52 -36.96
N LEU A 410 15.36 13.19 -37.88
CA LEU A 410 14.75 12.54 -39.03
C LEU A 410 15.79 11.92 -39.97
N ASN A 411 16.93 12.58 -40.19
CA ASN A 411 18.03 12.01 -40.96
C ASN A 411 18.59 10.73 -40.31
N LEU A 412 18.79 10.73 -38.99
CA LEU A 412 19.27 9.55 -38.27
C LEU A 412 18.23 8.42 -38.30
N ALA A 413 16.96 8.75 -38.13
CA ALA A 413 15.86 7.79 -38.25
C ALA A 413 15.74 7.20 -39.66
N GLU A 414 15.90 8.01 -40.71
CA GLU A 414 15.94 7.53 -42.10
C GLU A 414 17.10 6.54 -42.31
N GLN A 415 18.26 6.76 -41.69
CA GLN A 415 19.37 5.80 -41.73
C GLN A 415 19.04 4.49 -41.00
N ILE A 416 18.40 4.58 -39.82
CA ILE A 416 17.93 3.41 -39.05
C ILE A 416 16.91 2.60 -39.88
N MET A 417 15.92 3.27 -40.47
CA MET A 417 14.87 2.62 -41.27
C MET A 417 15.41 2.07 -42.60
N THR A 418 16.38 2.75 -43.22
CA THR A 418 17.09 2.22 -44.40
C THR A 418 17.83 0.93 -44.05
N PHE A 419 18.49 0.89 -42.90
CA PHE A 419 19.14 -0.33 -42.41
C PHE A 419 18.11 -1.44 -42.16
N ALA A 420 16.97 -1.13 -41.55
CA ALA A 420 15.88 -2.08 -41.36
C ALA A 420 15.35 -2.66 -42.68
N LYS A 421 15.18 -1.80 -43.70
CA LYS A 421 14.79 -2.20 -45.06
C LYS A 421 15.82 -3.12 -45.72
N VAL A 422 17.10 -2.78 -45.64
CA VAL A 422 18.20 -3.60 -46.20
C VAL A 422 18.23 -4.98 -45.55
N LYS A 423 17.95 -5.05 -44.25
CA LYS A 423 17.85 -6.30 -43.47
C LYS A 423 16.50 -7.03 -43.64
N LYS A 424 15.60 -6.53 -44.50
CA LYS A 424 14.27 -7.11 -44.77
C LYS A 424 13.46 -7.32 -43.49
N TYR A 425 13.42 -6.30 -42.65
CA TYR A 425 12.59 -6.33 -41.45
C TYR A 425 11.10 -6.41 -41.80
N GLU A 426 10.40 -7.38 -41.22
CA GLU A 426 8.97 -7.66 -41.47
C GLU A 426 8.16 -7.56 -40.16
N GLY A 427 8.52 -6.64 -39.28
CA GLY A 427 7.82 -6.45 -38.01
C GLY A 427 8.22 -7.48 -36.95
N ARG A 428 7.46 -7.50 -35.85
CA ARG A 428 7.68 -8.40 -34.71
C ARG A 428 7.35 -9.85 -35.09
N LYS A 429 8.36 -10.71 -35.00
CA LYS A 429 8.26 -12.18 -35.14
C LYS A 429 8.66 -12.85 -33.84
N GLU A 430 8.07 -14.01 -33.57
CA GLU A 430 8.44 -14.84 -32.43
C GLU A 430 9.93 -15.21 -32.51
N GLY A 431 10.65 -15.09 -31.39
CA GLY A 431 12.08 -15.35 -31.31
C GLY A 431 13.01 -14.22 -31.80
N GLN A 432 12.49 -13.10 -32.32
CA GLN A 432 13.32 -11.92 -32.60
C GLN A 432 13.83 -11.27 -31.31
N ALA A 433 14.99 -10.64 -31.42
CA ALA A 433 15.56 -9.93 -30.29
C ALA A 433 14.82 -8.64 -29.93
N VAL A 434 14.97 -8.26 -28.65
CA VAL A 434 14.49 -7.00 -28.08
C VAL A 434 15.71 -6.14 -27.73
N LEU A 435 15.71 -4.88 -28.14
CA LEU A 435 16.71 -3.90 -27.70
C LEU A 435 16.16 -3.10 -26.52
N VAL A 436 16.78 -3.27 -25.35
CA VAL A 436 16.44 -2.57 -24.11
C VAL A 436 17.40 -1.41 -23.89
N VAL A 437 16.87 -0.19 -23.77
CA VAL A 437 17.59 1.04 -23.47
C VAL A 437 17.20 1.47 -22.06
N ARG A 438 18.14 1.36 -21.13
CA ARG A 438 17.88 1.50 -19.69
C ARG A 438 18.97 2.32 -19.01
N LYS A 439 18.60 3.32 -18.20
CA LYS A 439 19.54 3.96 -17.26
C LYS A 439 20.08 2.90 -16.30
N ILE A 440 21.38 2.91 -16.03
CA ILE A 440 21.97 1.93 -15.11
C ILE A 440 21.33 2.07 -13.72
N ASP A 441 21.07 3.31 -13.28
CA ASP A 441 20.27 3.62 -12.09
C ASP A 441 19.42 4.89 -12.28
N PHE A 442 18.46 5.13 -11.38
CA PHE A 442 17.38 6.12 -11.55
C PHE A 442 17.45 7.33 -10.63
N SER A 443 18.54 7.48 -9.87
CA SER A 443 18.90 8.70 -9.14
C SER A 443 20.25 9.26 -9.59
N GLU A 444 20.45 10.57 -9.43
CA GLU A 444 21.74 11.22 -9.72
C GLU A 444 22.86 10.67 -8.81
N GLU A 445 22.51 10.22 -7.61
CA GLU A 445 23.45 9.62 -6.66
C GLU A 445 23.92 8.23 -7.10
N GLU A 446 23.02 7.41 -7.65
CA GLU A 446 23.33 6.03 -8.07
C GLU A 446 23.90 5.99 -9.49
N ASN A 447 23.51 6.93 -10.35
CA ASN A 447 24.03 7.09 -11.70
C ASN A 447 24.78 8.43 -11.90
N PRO A 448 25.85 8.70 -11.13
CA PRO A 448 26.54 10.00 -11.13
C PRO A 448 27.28 10.28 -12.44
N ASN A 449 27.45 9.25 -13.26
CA ASN A 449 28.10 9.36 -14.57
C ASN A 449 27.07 9.51 -15.70
N HIS A 450 25.77 9.53 -15.40
CA HIS A 450 24.69 9.65 -16.40
C HIS A 450 24.74 8.55 -17.47
N VAL A 451 24.95 7.31 -17.06
CA VAL A 451 25.11 6.16 -17.96
C VAL A 451 23.76 5.55 -18.34
N VAL A 452 23.60 5.27 -19.62
CA VAL A 452 22.50 4.49 -20.18
C VAL A 452 23.09 3.26 -20.85
N GLY A 453 22.60 2.09 -20.45
CA GLY A 453 22.90 0.81 -21.07
C GLY A 453 21.94 0.52 -22.22
N MET A 454 22.49 -0.04 -23.29
CA MET A 454 21.75 -0.56 -24.43
C MET A 454 22.03 -2.05 -24.55
N ASN A 455 21.06 -2.86 -24.17
CA ASN A 455 21.18 -4.31 -24.04
C ASN A 455 20.31 -5.03 -25.07
N TRP A 456 20.87 -6.07 -25.68
CA TRP A 456 20.19 -6.89 -26.68
C TRP A 456 19.76 -8.22 -26.07
N MET A 457 18.46 -8.53 -26.13
CA MET A 457 17.88 -9.70 -25.49
C MET A 457 17.25 -10.65 -26.51
N TYR A 458 17.70 -11.91 -26.53
CA TYR A 458 17.12 -12.96 -27.36
C TYR A 458 16.12 -13.80 -26.54
N PRO A 459 14.86 -13.97 -27.00
CA PRO A 459 13.82 -14.68 -26.24
C PRO A 459 14.11 -16.15 -25.88
N HIS A 460 15.03 -16.80 -26.59
CA HIS A 460 15.25 -18.26 -26.49
C HIS A 460 16.67 -18.67 -26.09
N GLN A 461 17.57 -17.73 -25.76
CA GLN A 461 18.93 -18.07 -25.37
C GLN A 461 19.15 -17.83 -23.87
N ASN A 462 19.14 -18.92 -23.09
CA ASN A 462 19.51 -18.96 -21.66
C ASN A 462 21.01 -18.69 -21.38
N TYR A 463 21.78 -18.16 -22.34
CA TYR A 463 23.24 -17.98 -22.22
C TYR A 463 23.70 -16.56 -22.57
N GLY A 464 23.93 -15.75 -21.53
CA GLY A 464 25.27 -15.31 -21.13
C GLY A 464 26.09 -14.34 -22.01
N GLY A 465 25.51 -13.72 -23.03
CA GLY A 465 26.20 -12.69 -23.82
C GLY A 465 25.52 -11.33 -23.73
N TYR A 466 25.69 -10.60 -22.61
CA TYR A 466 25.26 -9.21 -22.52
C TYR A 466 26.20 -8.34 -23.38
N ASP A 467 25.93 -8.20 -24.68
CA ASP A 467 26.57 -7.16 -25.49
C ASP A 467 25.95 -5.80 -25.14
N MET A 468 26.34 -5.29 -23.97
CA MET A 468 25.88 -4.02 -23.44
C MET A 468 26.76 -2.90 -23.97
N ASP A 469 26.18 -2.07 -24.85
CA ASP A 469 26.78 -0.80 -25.20
C ASP A 469 26.32 0.26 -24.19
N TYR A 470 27.13 1.30 -24.00
CA TYR A 470 26.83 2.39 -23.08
C TYR A 470 26.94 3.73 -23.79
N PHE A 471 26.07 4.65 -23.40
CA PHE A 471 26.22 6.06 -23.71
C PHE A 471 25.93 6.92 -22.48
N TYR A 472 26.30 8.19 -22.59
CA TYR A 472 26.19 9.15 -21.50
C TYR A 472 25.21 10.25 -21.89
N PHE A 473 24.32 10.63 -20.96
CA PHE A 473 23.43 11.77 -21.16
C PHE A 473 23.92 13.01 -20.42
N ARG A 474 23.57 14.18 -20.94
CA ARG A 474 24.15 15.45 -20.48
C ARG A 474 23.50 15.98 -19.20
N GLU A 475 22.18 15.89 -19.11
CA GLU A 475 21.41 16.56 -18.06
C GLU A 475 20.43 15.60 -17.35
N TRP A 476 20.33 15.70 -16.04
CA TRP A 476 19.32 15.01 -15.24
C TRP A 476 17.92 15.61 -15.52
N PRO A 477 16.81 14.84 -15.51
CA PRO A 477 16.63 13.46 -15.04
C PRO A 477 16.71 12.35 -16.09
N GLY A 478 17.01 12.65 -17.35
CA GLY A 478 16.97 11.64 -18.42
C GLY A 478 17.66 12.07 -19.70
N TYR A 479 17.74 11.16 -20.65
CA TYR A 479 18.35 11.40 -21.96
C TYR A 479 17.34 11.99 -22.96
N THR A 480 17.86 12.58 -24.03
CA THR A 480 17.10 13.17 -25.12
C THR A 480 17.09 12.27 -26.36
N LEU A 481 16.17 12.54 -27.29
CA LEU A 481 16.13 11.83 -28.57
C LEU A 481 17.39 12.07 -29.42
N ASP A 482 17.98 13.26 -29.32
CA ASP A 482 19.23 13.63 -30.00
C ASP A 482 20.45 12.85 -29.50
N GLU A 483 20.44 12.44 -28.23
CA GLU A 483 21.48 11.57 -27.66
C GLU A 483 21.22 10.10 -27.99
N LEU A 484 19.95 9.67 -28.02
CA LEU A 484 19.57 8.28 -28.24
C LEU A 484 19.77 7.82 -29.69
N LEU A 485 19.29 8.58 -30.68
CA LEU A 485 19.29 8.15 -32.09
C LEU A 485 20.68 7.81 -32.66
N PRO A 486 21.75 8.60 -32.41
CA PRO A 486 23.09 8.25 -32.86
C PRO A 486 23.58 6.92 -32.30
N GLU A 487 23.30 6.66 -31.03
CA GLU A 487 23.75 5.44 -30.35
C GLU A 487 22.91 4.22 -30.77
N LEU A 488 21.61 4.39 -31.00
CA LEU A 488 20.77 3.38 -31.66
C LEU A 488 21.34 2.99 -33.04
N LEU A 489 21.62 3.98 -33.89
CA LEU A 489 22.16 3.72 -35.23
C LEU A 489 23.52 3.01 -35.17
N LYS A 490 24.39 3.45 -34.27
CA LYS A 490 25.71 2.84 -34.04
C LYS A 490 25.58 1.40 -33.56
N LYS A 491 24.66 1.13 -32.62
CA LYS A 491 24.38 -0.24 -32.15
C LYS A 491 23.88 -1.11 -33.29
N LEU A 492 22.84 -0.67 -34.01
CA LEU A 492 22.24 -1.42 -35.11
C LEU A 492 23.26 -1.75 -36.21
N LYS A 493 24.17 -0.84 -36.54
CA LYS A 493 25.24 -1.09 -37.53
C LYS A 493 26.22 -2.18 -37.14
N LYS A 494 26.39 -2.47 -35.85
CA LYS A 494 27.22 -3.60 -35.37
C LYS A 494 26.49 -4.93 -35.43
N MET A 495 25.17 -4.93 -35.64
CA MET A 495 24.34 -6.13 -35.54
C MET A 495 24.04 -6.74 -36.91
N ASP A 496 23.89 -8.06 -36.92
CA ASP A 496 23.49 -8.80 -38.10
C ASP A 496 21.98 -8.78 -38.35
N GLU A 497 21.18 -8.41 -37.35
CA GLU A 497 19.72 -8.37 -37.36
C GLU A 497 19.16 -7.07 -36.76
N ILE A 498 17.85 -6.86 -36.95
CA ILE A 498 17.07 -5.70 -36.47
C ILE A 498 16.20 -6.18 -35.31
N PRO A 499 16.10 -5.44 -34.19
CA PRO A 499 15.31 -5.91 -33.08
C PRO A 499 13.83 -5.83 -33.46
N GLY A 500 13.05 -6.84 -33.03
CA GLY A 500 11.60 -6.84 -33.17
C GLY A 500 10.93 -5.73 -32.38
N LEU A 501 11.61 -5.21 -31.36
CA LEU A 501 11.08 -4.29 -30.36
C LEU A 501 12.18 -3.45 -29.71
N PHE A 502 11.93 -2.15 -29.57
CA PHE A 502 12.71 -1.23 -28.76
C PHE A 502 11.97 -0.97 -27.44
N TRP A 503 12.62 -1.30 -26.34
CA TRP A 503 12.16 -1.04 -24.98
C TRP A 503 12.98 0.07 -24.38
N ILE A 504 12.35 1.20 -24.06
CA ILE A 504 13.07 2.37 -23.55
C ILE A 504 12.55 2.76 -22.17
N CYS A 505 13.46 3.11 -21.25
CA CYS A 505 13.07 3.48 -19.89
C CYS A 505 12.52 4.90 -19.73
N GLU A 506 12.80 5.80 -20.67
CA GLU A 506 12.31 7.18 -20.65
C GLU A 506 10.96 7.30 -21.34
N GLN A 507 9.89 7.34 -20.53
CA GLN A 507 8.51 7.39 -21.03
C GLN A 507 8.26 8.60 -21.95
N SER A 508 8.87 9.74 -21.65
CA SER A 508 8.76 10.98 -22.44
C SER A 508 9.30 10.85 -23.87
N LEU A 509 10.18 9.87 -24.13
CA LEU A 509 10.77 9.66 -25.45
C LEU A 509 10.04 8.61 -26.30
N VAL A 510 9.11 7.86 -25.73
CA VAL A 510 8.45 6.73 -26.43
C VAL A 510 7.69 7.23 -27.65
N LYS A 511 6.86 8.26 -27.46
CA LYS A 511 6.12 8.88 -28.56
C LYS A 511 7.06 9.61 -29.54
N PRO A 512 7.96 10.52 -29.11
CA PRO A 512 8.92 11.16 -30.03
C PRO A 512 9.72 10.19 -30.89
N LEU A 513 10.27 9.12 -30.31
CA LEU A 513 11.03 8.12 -31.05
C LEU A 513 10.14 7.37 -32.05
N LYS A 514 8.95 6.95 -31.62
CA LYS A 514 7.97 6.25 -32.47
C LYS A 514 7.54 7.12 -33.65
N ASP A 515 7.17 8.38 -33.41
CA ASP A 515 6.73 9.32 -34.45
C ASP A 515 7.86 9.60 -35.45
N THR A 516 9.08 9.83 -34.95
CA THR A 516 10.26 10.07 -35.79
C THR A 516 10.59 8.87 -36.69
N LEU A 517 10.56 7.65 -36.15
CA LEU A 517 10.82 6.43 -36.92
C LEU A 517 9.70 6.14 -37.94
N ASN A 518 8.45 6.44 -37.58
CA ASN A 518 7.31 6.29 -38.48
C ASN A 518 7.41 7.25 -39.66
N GLU A 519 7.69 8.54 -39.41
CA GLU A 519 7.85 9.54 -40.47
C GLU A 519 9.01 9.17 -41.41
N ALA A 520 10.14 8.71 -40.85
CA ALA A 520 11.25 8.20 -41.64
C ALA A 520 10.85 6.97 -42.49
N GLY A 521 10.06 6.05 -41.93
CA GLY A 521 9.53 4.89 -42.65
C GLY A 521 8.61 5.28 -43.80
N ASP A 522 7.75 6.28 -43.59
CA ASP A 522 6.82 6.81 -44.60
C ASP A 522 7.56 7.43 -45.78
N LYS A 523 8.60 8.22 -45.51
CA LYS A 523 9.46 8.77 -46.57
C LYS A 523 10.16 7.70 -47.40
N LEU A 524 10.46 6.55 -46.81
CA LEU A 524 11.10 5.41 -47.47
C LEU A 524 10.11 4.44 -48.13
N GLY A 525 8.81 4.73 -48.03
CA GLY A 525 7.72 3.91 -48.58
C GLY A 525 7.61 2.54 -47.91
N LEU A 526 7.90 2.45 -46.61
CA LEU A 526 7.74 1.22 -45.83
C LEU A 526 6.28 1.02 -45.40
N GLY A 527 5.80 -0.22 -45.50
CA GLY A 527 4.46 -0.57 -45.03
C GLY A 527 4.34 -0.52 -43.50
N SER A 528 3.12 -0.50 -42.97
CA SER A 528 2.87 -0.50 -41.52
C SER A 528 3.53 -1.68 -40.80
N ASN A 529 3.63 -2.83 -41.47
CA ASN A 529 4.20 -4.07 -40.93
C ASN A 529 5.74 -4.08 -40.99
N GLU A 530 6.36 -3.10 -41.63
CA GLU A 530 7.82 -2.94 -41.73
C GLU A 530 8.34 -1.84 -40.78
N ARG A 531 7.48 -1.36 -39.86
CA ARG A 531 7.80 -0.31 -38.89
C ARG A 531 8.34 -0.89 -37.60
N LEU A 532 9.39 -0.27 -37.06
CA LEU A 532 9.98 -0.65 -35.79
C LEU A 532 8.99 -0.35 -34.64
N ILE A 533 8.85 -1.30 -33.72
CA ILE A 533 7.99 -1.14 -32.56
C ILE A 533 8.79 -0.51 -31.43
N VAL A 534 8.24 0.55 -30.84
CA VAL A 534 8.81 1.23 -29.67
C VAL A 534 7.79 1.18 -28.54
N GLU A 535 8.21 0.64 -27.39
CA GLU A 535 7.40 0.54 -26.18
C GLU A 535 8.18 1.07 -24.96
N TRP A 536 7.44 1.52 -23.97
CA TRP A 536 8.01 1.93 -22.69
C TRP A 536 8.37 0.71 -21.84
N TYR A 537 9.54 0.73 -21.21
CA TYR A 537 10.01 -0.27 -20.25
C TYR A 537 10.20 0.40 -18.88
N PRO A 538 9.38 0.10 -17.87
CA PRO A 538 9.46 0.82 -16.60
C PRO A 538 10.82 0.61 -15.89
N PRO A 539 11.29 1.59 -15.10
CA PRO A 539 12.43 1.38 -14.22
C PRO A 539 12.27 0.15 -13.32
N PRO A 540 13.37 -0.53 -12.94
CA PRO A 540 13.39 -1.43 -11.80
C PRO A 540 12.78 -0.73 -10.58
N SER A 541 12.05 -1.51 -9.80
CA SER A 541 11.69 -1.11 -8.45
C SER A 541 12.92 -1.21 -7.54
N ALA A 542 12.89 -0.52 -6.41
CA ALA A 542 13.94 -0.63 -5.39
C ALA A 542 14.16 -2.08 -4.93
N GLU A 543 13.14 -2.93 -5.09
CA GLU A 543 13.15 -4.37 -4.83
C GLU A 543 13.95 -5.18 -5.85
N GLU A 544 13.98 -4.75 -7.12
CA GLU A 544 14.77 -5.37 -8.18
C GLU A 544 16.26 -5.00 -8.03
N GLU A 545 16.57 -3.72 -7.80
CA GLU A 545 17.94 -3.22 -7.53
C GLU A 545 18.57 -3.91 -6.31
N ALA A 546 17.78 -3.99 -5.23
CA ALA A 546 18.10 -4.73 -4.03
C ALA A 546 18.55 -6.17 -4.27
N TYR A 547 17.81 -6.90 -5.10
CA TYR A 547 18.08 -8.30 -5.38
C TYR A 547 19.39 -8.46 -6.17
N HIS A 548 19.61 -7.60 -7.18
CA HIS A 548 20.84 -7.63 -7.97
C HIS A 548 22.09 -7.20 -7.18
N SER A 549 21.92 -6.50 -6.06
CA SER A 549 23.02 -6.10 -5.17
C SER A 549 23.46 -7.17 -4.15
N MET A 550 22.72 -8.28 -4.04
CA MET A 550 23.05 -9.45 -3.21
C MET A 550 23.82 -10.48 -4.02
#